data_AF-A0A2S2QQH8-F1
#
_entry.id   AF-A0A2S2QQH8-F1
#
_cell.length_a   1.000
_cell.length_b   1.000
_cell.length_c   1.000
_cell.angle_alpha   90.00
_cell.angle_beta   90.00
_cell.angle_gamma   90.00
#
_symmetry.space_group_name_H-M   'P 1'
#
loop_
_entity.id
_entity.type
_entity.pdbx_description
1 polymer ?
#
loop_
_entity_poly.entity_id
_entity_poly.type
_entity_poly.pdbx_seq_one_letter_code
_entity_poly.pdbx_strand_id
1 'polypeptide(L)'
;KICRKLHLSKSKNSKFNESGQLIVFNAVSMIWALDIVIKENWLADLSSLWTGYPYDTLSFSTKFFYIIQFAYWAHIIPELYFQKIKKEDMFSRVKYSVLYLAFISSIYITNFQRIGVVVLLLHYISEFVNHAVKLIDITEKEEDSKKVQFAQNVYNLFFFAVQLLTLILSQTMLWFGLQGVEYSGELRDFNTPIFKLICSISALATQVWIIYEFLNEQKSYSFNITASLGLLKPKAKTAHSDNPNKKRKNAGMSLQIMIL
;
A
#
# COMPACT_ATOMS: atom_id res chain seq x y z
N LYS A 1 -4.86 -27.62 -5.76
CA LYS A 1 -4.86 -28.35 -7.06
C LYS A 1 -4.27 -27.52 -8.23
N ILE A 2 -4.19 -26.18 -8.17
CA ILE A 2 -3.61 -25.32 -9.22
C ILE A 2 -2.06 -25.32 -9.19
N CYS A 3 -1.42 -25.27 -8.02
CA CYS A 3 0.05 -25.26 -7.89
C CYS A 3 0.76 -26.48 -8.50
N ARG A 4 0.08 -27.64 -8.55
CA ARG A 4 0.64 -28.89 -9.11
C ARG A 4 0.68 -28.88 -10.64
N LYS A 5 -0.14 -28.04 -11.30
CA LYS A 5 -0.17 -27.90 -12.77
C LYS A 5 0.85 -26.89 -13.31
N LEU A 6 1.35 -25.98 -12.47
CA LEU A 6 2.22 -24.88 -12.91
C LEU A 6 3.73 -25.09 -12.69
N HIS A 7 4.17 -26.20 -12.07
CA HIS A 7 5.60 -26.52 -11.86
C HIS A 7 6.43 -25.32 -11.34
N LEU A 8 5.85 -24.50 -10.45
CA LEU A 8 6.51 -23.29 -9.94
C LEU A 8 7.60 -23.66 -8.93
N SER A 9 8.72 -22.92 -8.97
CA SER A 9 9.76 -23.01 -7.94
C SER A 9 9.20 -22.61 -6.56
N LYS A 10 9.84 -23.06 -5.47
CA LYS A 10 9.42 -22.74 -4.09
C LYS A 10 9.27 -21.23 -3.85
N SER A 11 10.13 -20.43 -4.48
CA SER A 11 10.08 -18.95 -4.42
C SER A 11 8.87 -18.38 -5.20
N LYS A 12 8.65 -18.83 -6.44
CA LYS A 12 7.48 -18.40 -7.24
C LYS A 12 6.15 -18.78 -6.58
N ASN A 13 6.08 -19.96 -5.97
CA ASN A 13 4.88 -20.40 -5.25
C ASN A 13 4.57 -19.55 -4.02
N SER A 14 5.59 -19.08 -3.29
CA SER A 14 5.39 -18.16 -2.15
C SER A 14 4.80 -16.82 -2.61
N LYS A 15 5.38 -16.23 -3.67
CA LYS A 15 4.89 -14.96 -4.25
C LYS A 15 3.49 -15.08 -4.85
N PHE A 16 3.18 -16.23 -5.43
CA PHE A 16 1.85 -16.54 -5.95
C PHE A 16 0.81 -16.61 -4.82
N ASN A 17 1.12 -17.29 -3.73
CA ASN A 17 0.21 -17.39 -2.59
C ASN A 17 -0.07 -16.02 -1.96
N GLU A 18 0.98 -15.21 -1.83
CA GLU A 18 0.88 -13.84 -1.32
C GLU A 18 0.03 -12.94 -2.22
N SER A 19 0.37 -12.84 -3.50
CA SER A 19 -0.42 -12.05 -4.45
C SER A 19 -1.84 -12.58 -4.61
N GLY A 20 -2.02 -13.91 -4.47
CA GLY A 20 -3.31 -14.58 -4.55
C GLY A 20 -4.24 -14.26 -3.37
N GLN A 21 -3.70 -14.13 -2.16
CA GLN A 21 -4.51 -13.67 -1.00
C GLN A 21 -4.88 -12.20 -1.13
N LEU A 22 -3.92 -11.35 -1.53
CA LEU A 22 -4.13 -9.91 -1.65
C LEU A 22 -5.09 -9.56 -2.78
N ILE A 23 -5.04 -10.23 -3.93
CA ILE A 23 -6.00 -9.97 -5.02
C ILE A 23 -7.44 -10.28 -4.59
N VAL A 24 -7.66 -11.34 -3.81
CA VAL A 24 -9.00 -11.70 -3.32
C VAL A 24 -9.50 -10.66 -2.33
N PHE A 25 -8.65 -10.23 -1.40
CA PHE A 25 -9.00 -9.17 -0.45
C PHE A 25 -9.34 -7.86 -1.17
N ASN A 26 -8.49 -7.42 -2.10
CA ASN A 26 -8.70 -6.19 -2.86
C ASN A 26 -9.97 -6.27 -3.72
N ALA A 27 -10.26 -7.42 -4.33
CA ALA A 27 -11.48 -7.63 -5.10
C ALA A 27 -12.75 -7.50 -4.25
N VAL A 28 -12.79 -8.16 -3.09
CA VAL A 28 -13.95 -8.07 -2.17
C VAL A 28 -14.10 -6.64 -1.65
N SER A 29 -13.00 -6.01 -1.24
CA SER A 29 -13.01 -4.65 -0.70
C SER A 29 -13.42 -3.61 -1.75
N MET A 30 -12.95 -3.72 -3.00
CA MET A 30 -13.37 -2.80 -4.07
C MET A 30 -14.84 -2.97 -4.44
N ILE A 31 -15.36 -4.21 -4.50
CA ILE A 31 -16.77 -4.46 -4.82
C ILE A 31 -17.67 -3.89 -3.73
N TRP A 32 -17.31 -4.09 -2.46
CA TRP A 32 -18.09 -3.58 -1.35
C TRP A 32 -18.03 -2.06 -1.25
N ALA A 33 -16.85 -1.46 -1.43
CA ALA A 33 -16.73 0.00 -1.46
C ALA A 33 -17.54 0.61 -2.62
N LEU A 34 -17.53 -0.04 -3.80
CA LEU A 34 -18.34 0.36 -4.94
C LEU A 34 -19.85 0.26 -4.66
N ASP A 35 -20.30 -0.83 -4.01
CA ASP A 35 -21.70 -1.00 -3.59
C ASP A 35 -22.17 0.14 -2.66
N ILE A 36 -21.33 0.54 -1.68
CA ILE A 36 -21.62 1.67 -0.79
C ILE A 36 -21.73 2.97 -1.60
N VAL A 37 -20.75 3.23 -2.45
CA VAL A 37 -20.67 4.44 -3.28
C VAL A 37 -21.87 4.58 -4.23
N ILE A 38 -22.34 3.47 -4.81
CA ILE A 38 -23.53 3.46 -5.68
C ILE A 38 -24.81 3.68 -4.86
N LYS A 39 -24.96 2.98 -3.74
CA LYS A 39 -26.18 3.09 -2.90
C LYS A 39 -26.40 4.49 -2.34
N GLU A 40 -25.31 5.16 -1.99
CA GLU A 40 -25.34 6.50 -1.41
C GLU A 40 -25.23 7.60 -2.50
N ASN A 41 -25.15 7.21 -3.78
CA ASN A 41 -25.11 8.07 -4.97
C ASN A 41 -23.96 9.11 -4.99
N TRP A 42 -22.83 8.80 -4.34
CA TRP A 42 -21.71 9.73 -4.19
C TRP A 42 -20.96 10.04 -5.49
N LEU A 43 -21.08 9.21 -6.53
CA LEU A 43 -20.46 9.48 -7.84
C LEU A 43 -21.22 10.53 -8.65
N ALA A 44 -22.54 10.61 -8.48
CA ALA A 44 -23.37 11.53 -9.24
C ALA A 44 -23.43 12.92 -8.59
N ASP A 45 -23.38 12.97 -7.25
CA ASP A 45 -23.35 14.22 -6.51
C ASP A 45 -22.19 14.21 -5.50
N LEU A 46 -21.07 14.79 -5.90
CA LEU A 46 -19.88 14.91 -5.05
C LEU A 46 -20.11 15.88 -3.87
N SER A 47 -21.12 16.75 -3.94
CA SER A 47 -21.51 17.64 -2.83
C SER A 47 -22.17 16.86 -1.70
N SER A 48 -22.87 15.76 -2.02
CA SER A 48 -23.49 14.86 -1.03
C SER A 48 -22.49 14.23 -0.05
N LEU A 49 -21.20 14.18 -0.43
CA LEU A 49 -20.09 13.74 0.43
C LEU A 49 -19.82 14.68 1.60
N TRP A 50 -20.50 15.82 1.68
CA TRP A 50 -20.36 16.83 2.74
C TRP A 50 -21.69 17.21 3.40
N THR A 51 -22.82 16.75 2.85
CA THR A 51 -24.14 17.06 3.39
C THR A 51 -24.32 16.47 4.78
N GLY A 52 -24.48 17.35 5.77
CA GLY A 52 -24.63 16.98 7.18
C GLY A 52 -23.31 16.67 7.89
N TYR A 53 -22.19 17.24 7.44
CA TYR A 53 -20.94 17.22 8.18
C TYR A 53 -20.99 18.24 9.35
N PRO A 54 -20.53 17.90 10.57
CA PRO A 54 -20.01 16.59 11.00
C PRO A 54 -21.11 15.52 11.13
N TYR A 55 -20.81 14.27 10.71
CA TYR A 55 -21.82 13.21 10.62
C TYR A 55 -22.26 12.64 11.98
N ASP A 56 -23.57 12.70 12.24
CA ASP A 56 -24.21 12.06 13.40
C ASP A 56 -24.32 10.55 13.25
N THR A 57 -24.73 10.08 12.06
CA THR A 57 -24.95 8.66 11.79
C THR A 57 -24.37 8.22 10.45
N LEU A 58 -23.59 7.13 10.48
CA LEU A 58 -23.15 6.39 9.30
C LEU A 58 -24.03 5.14 9.10
N SER A 59 -24.26 4.76 7.85
CA SER A 59 -24.94 3.51 7.50
C SER A 59 -24.20 2.29 8.06
N PHE A 60 -24.93 1.25 8.42
CA PHE A 60 -24.35 0.02 8.97
C PHE A 60 -23.29 -0.58 8.02
N SER A 61 -23.57 -0.58 6.72
CA SER A 61 -22.63 -1.08 5.69
C SER A 61 -21.30 -0.33 5.74
N THR A 62 -21.33 1.00 5.82
CA THR A 62 -20.12 1.83 5.91
C THR A 62 -19.32 1.56 7.19
N LYS A 63 -20.00 1.48 8.34
CA LYS A 63 -19.35 1.15 9.62
C LYS A 63 -18.69 -0.23 9.58
N PHE A 64 -19.43 -1.22 9.07
CA PHE A 64 -18.97 -2.59 9.01
C PHE A 64 -17.81 -2.75 8.03
N PHE A 65 -17.85 -2.05 6.89
CA PHE A 65 -16.73 -1.96 5.95
C PHE A 65 -15.45 -1.54 6.67
N TYR A 66 -15.45 -0.42 7.39
CA TYR A 66 -14.27 0.07 8.13
C TYR A 66 -13.76 -0.91 9.19
N ILE A 67 -14.66 -1.56 9.93
CA ILE A 67 -14.28 -2.58 10.93
C ILE A 67 -13.55 -3.74 10.25
N ILE A 68 -14.06 -4.23 9.12
CA ILE A 68 -13.43 -5.32 8.37
C ILE A 68 -12.09 -4.89 7.78
N GLN A 69 -11.99 -3.69 7.22
CA GLN A 69 -10.72 -3.16 6.71
C GLN A 69 -9.68 -3.09 7.83
N PHE A 70 -10.05 -2.53 8.98
CA PHE A 70 -9.17 -2.43 10.14
C PHE A 70 -8.75 -3.82 10.65
N ALA A 71 -9.71 -4.74 10.80
CA ALA A 71 -9.45 -6.10 11.28
C ALA A 71 -8.50 -6.87 10.35
N TYR A 72 -8.64 -6.73 9.03
CA TYR A 72 -7.74 -7.36 8.08
C TYR A 72 -6.30 -6.83 8.21
N TRP A 73 -6.13 -5.51 8.20
CA TRP A 73 -4.79 -4.92 8.33
C TRP A 73 -4.14 -5.22 9.67
N ALA A 74 -4.93 -5.32 10.75
CA ALA A 74 -4.44 -5.75 12.06
C ALA A 74 -4.06 -7.23 12.09
N HIS A 75 -4.82 -8.10 11.41
CA HIS A 75 -4.57 -9.54 11.31
C HIS A 75 -3.25 -9.87 10.59
N ILE A 76 -2.79 -9.03 9.67
CA ILE A 76 -1.52 -9.25 8.97
C ILE A 76 -0.35 -9.36 9.96
N ILE A 77 -0.36 -8.59 11.05
CA ILE A 77 0.75 -8.58 12.03
C ILE A 77 0.97 -9.96 12.68
N PRO A 78 -0.03 -10.60 13.32
CA PRO A 78 0.13 -11.96 13.86
C PRO A 78 0.35 -12.99 12.75
N GLU A 79 -0.29 -12.84 11.58
CA GLU A 79 -0.10 -13.75 10.45
C GLU A 79 1.38 -13.85 10.04
N LEU A 80 2.05 -12.70 9.87
CA LEU A 80 3.47 -12.64 9.52
C LEU A 80 4.36 -13.23 10.61
N TYR A 81 4.00 -13.06 11.89
CA TYR A 81 4.72 -13.63 13.03
C TYR A 81 4.67 -15.17 13.00
N PHE A 82 3.49 -15.76 12.75
CA PHE A 82 3.33 -17.22 12.69
C PHE A 82 3.97 -17.84 11.44
N GLN A 83 4.01 -17.11 10.32
CA GLN A 83 4.61 -17.58 9.07
C GLN A 83 6.15 -17.64 9.11
N LYS A 84 6.81 -17.18 10.18
CA LYS A 84 8.28 -17.20 10.37
C LYS A 84 9.04 -16.66 9.15
N ILE A 85 8.54 -15.58 8.57
CA ILE A 85 9.14 -14.92 7.41
C ILE A 85 10.48 -14.31 7.82
N LYS A 86 11.39 -14.12 6.85
CA LYS A 86 12.65 -13.42 7.07
C LYS A 86 12.39 -12.04 7.68
N LYS A 87 13.24 -11.65 8.64
CA LYS A 87 13.07 -10.37 9.38
C LYS A 87 13.02 -9.16 8.46
N GLU A 88 13.87 -9.15 7.42
CA GLU A 88 13.94 -8.07 6.41
C GLU A 88 12.59 -7.86 5.69
N ASP A 89 11.97 -8.94 5.22
CA ASP A 89 10.67 -8.88 4.53
C ASP A 89 9.52 -8.57 5.50
N MET A 90 9.63 -9.05 6.75
CA MET A 90 8.64 -8.81 7.80
C MET A 90 8.54 -7.33 8.17
N PHE A 91 9.66 -6.62 8.35
CA PHE A 91 9.65 -5.20 8.71
C PHE A 91 8.95 -4.35 7.65
N SER A 92 9.22 -4.61 6.37
CA SER A 92 8.57 -3.88 5.29
C SER A 92 7.05 -4.05 5.33
N ARG A 93 6.57 -5.29 5.50
CA ARG A 93 5.12 -5.58 5.54
C ARG A 93 4.41 -5.01 6.76
N VAL A 94 5.05 -5.10 7.94
CA VAL A 94 4.49 -4.51 9.17
C VAL A 94 4.39 -2.99 9.03
N LYS A 95 5.39 -2.34 8.44
CA LYS A 95 5.34 -0.89 8.13
C LYS A 95 4.10 -0.54 7.30
N TYR A 96 3.80 -1.29 6.23
CA TYR A 96 2.59 -1.06 5.42
C TYR A 96 1.31 -1.24 6.24
N SER A 97 1.21 -2.34 7.00
CA SER A 97 0.04 -2.62 7.83
C SER A 97 -0.21 -1.51 8.86
N VAL A 98 0.83 -1.02 9.54
CA VAL A 98 0.69 0.09 10.49
C VAL A 98 0.25 1.39 9.81
N LEU A 99 0.81 1.70 8.64
CA LEU A 99 0.41 2.90 7.88
C LEU A 99 -1.07 2.84 7.47
N TYR A 100 -1.56 1.66 7.06
CA TYR A 100 -2.96 1.45 6.73
C TYR A 100 -3.88 1.59 7.95
N LEU A 101 -3.50 1.01 9.08
CA LEU A 101 -4.25 1.16 10.33
C LEU A 101 -4.32 2.62 10.77
N ALA A 102 -3.20 3.35 10.67
CA ALA A 102 -3.15 4.77 10.98
C ALA A 102 -4.03 5.59 10.02
N PHE A 103 -4.01 5.28 8.73
CA PHE A 103 -4.83 5.94 7.71
C PHE A 103 -6.33 5.73 7.96
N ILE A 104 -6.76 4.48 8.16
CA ILE A 104 -8.17 4.15 8.47
C ILE A 104 -8.61 4.81 9.77
N SER A 105 -7.77 4.78 10.81
CA SER A 105 -8.08 5.41 12.10
C SER A 105 -8.23 6.93 11.95
N SER A 106 -7.35 7.57 11.18
CA SER A 106 -7.39 9.01 10.93
C SER A 106 -8.69 9.40 10.23
N ILE A 107 -9.11 8.66 9.20
CA ILE A 107 -10.39 8.89 8.52
C ILE A 107 -11.57 8.80 9.50
N TYR A 108 -11.54 7.80 10.39
CA TYR A 108 -12.64 7.55 11.31
C TYR A 108 -12.73 8.60 12.42
N ILE A 109 -11.60 9.04 12.96
CA ILE A 109 -11.53 10.08 14.00
C ILE A 109 -11.94 11.45 13.44
N THR A 110 -11.59 11.73 12.19
CA THR A 110 -11.75 13.06 11.55
C THR A 110 -13.10 13.28 10.86
N ASN A 111 -14.00 12.30 10.94
CA ASN A 111 -15.31 12.33 10.28
C ASN A 111 -15.29 12.41 8.75
N PHE A 112 -14.20 11.98 8.12
CA PHE A 112 -14.09 11.92 6.66
C PHE A 112 -14.47 10.55 6.10
N GLN A 113 -15.34 9.79 6.78
CA GLN A 113 -15.62 8.40 6.42
C GLN A 113 -16.21 8.26 5.01
N ARG A 114 -17.13 9.14 4.58
CA ARG A 114 -17.71 9.06 3.22
C ARG A 114 -16.64 9.20 2.14
N ILE A 115 -15.75 10.20 2.29
CA ILE A 115 -14.64 10.45 1.36
C ILE A 115 -13.61 9.34 1.46
N GLY A 116 -13.34 8.85 2.66
CA GLY A 116 -12.41 7.76 2.90
C GLY A 116 -12.82 6.48 2.16
N VAL A 117 -14.12 6.19 2.02
CA VAL A 117 -14.58 5.05 1.22
C VAL A 117 -14.24 5.23 -0.25
N VAL A 118 -14.42 6.44 -0.81
CA VAL A 118 -14.06 6.73 -2.22
C VAL A 118 -12.56 6.62 -2.44
N VAL A 119 -11.74 7.14 -1.53
CA VAL A 119 -10.27 7.03 -1.60
C VAL A 119 -9.82 5.57 -1.47
N LEU A 120 -10.41 4.80 -0.54
CA LEU A 120 -10.13 3.38 -0.38
C LEU A 120 -10.56 2.57 -1.61
N LEU A 121 -11.67 2.90 -2.25
CA LEU A 121 -12.11 2.28 -3.49
C LEU A 121 -11.06 2.45 -4.60
N LEU A 122 -10.60 3.69 -4.85
CA LEU A 122 -9.56 3.95 -5.85
C LEU A 122 -8.27 3.20 -5.54
N HIS A 123 -7.88 3.18 -4.26
CA HIS A 123 -6.71 2.45 -3.81
C HIS A 123 -6.82 0.95 -4.08
N TYR A 124 -7.93 0.32 -3.68
CA TYR A 124 -8.14 -1.12 -3.85
C TYR A 124 -8.30 -1.53 -5.32
N ILE A 125 -8.82 -0.67 -6.18
CA ILE A 125 -8.79 -0.91 -7.63
C ILE A 125 -7.33 -0.93 -8.14
N SER A 126 -6.50 0.02 -7.72
CA SER A 126 -5.09 0.06 -8.10
C SER A 126 -4.34 -1.21 -7.67
N GLU A 127 -4.52 -1.61 -6.41
CA GLU A 127 -3.88 -2.79 -5.83
C GLU A 127 -4.39 -4.10 -6.45
N PHE A 128 -5.69 -4.18 -6.78
CA PHE A 128 -6.25 -5.33 -7.50
C PHE A 128 -5.55 -5.52 -8.85
N VAL A 129 -5.40 -4.45 -9.65
CA VAL A 129 -4.72 -4.51 -10.95
C VAL A 129 -3.23 -4.85 -10.77
N ASN A 130 -2.57 -4.28 -9.76
CA ASN A 130 -1.17 -4.59 -9.42
C ASN A 130 -0.97 -6.09 -9.20
N HIS A 131 -1.78 -6.69 -8.33
CA HIS A 131 -1.69 -8.12 -8.02
C HIS A 131 -2.11 -9.00 -9.19
N ALA A 132 -3.05 -8.56 -10.02
CA ALA A 132 -3.41 -9.27 -11.25
C ALA A 132 -2.21 -9.34 -12.20
N VAL A 133 -1.51 -8.22 -12.43
CA VAL A 133 -0.30 -8.19 -13.27
C VAL A 133 0.82 -9.05 -12.67
N LYS A 134 1.06 -8.97 -11.35
CA LYS A 134 2.04 -9.82 -10.65
C LYS A 134 1.71 -11.32 -10.79
N LEU A 135 0.44 -11.70 -10.75
CA LEU A 135 0.03 -13.09 -10.95
C LEU A 135 0.22 -13.58 -12.38
N ILE A 136 -0.02 -12.70 -13.37
CA ILE A 136 0.27 -12.99 -14.78
C ILE A 136 1.77 -13.22 -14.96
N ASP A 137 2.61 -12.33 -14.43
CA ASP A 137 4.08 -12.46 -14.46
C ASP A 137 4.58 -13.77 -13.82
N ILE A 138 4.07 -14.12 -12.63
CA ILE A 138 4.48 -15.34 -11.93
C ILE A 138 4.06 -16.62 -12.67
N THR A 139 2.91 -16.59 -13.35
CA THR A 139 2.34 -17.75 -14.05
C THR A 139 2.94 -17.94 -15.44
N GLU A 140 3.43 -16.86 -16.05
CA GLU A 140 4.05 -16.89 -17.36
C GLU A 140 5.41 -17.63 -17.30
N LYS A 141 5.64 -18.48 -18.31
CA LYS A 141 6.87 -19.30 -18.36
C LYS A 141 8.04 -18.53 -18.95
N GLU A 142 7.75 -17.62 -19.88
CA GLU A 142 8.73 -16.75 -20.51
C GLU A 142 8.87 -15.46 -19.69
N GLU A 143 10.04 -15.25 -19.09
CA GLU A 143 10.35 -14.02 -18.33
C GLU A 143 10.25 -12.74 -19.18
N ASP A 144 10.35 -12.84 -20.50
CA ASP A 144 10.28 -11.73 -21.46
C ASP A 144 9.05 -11.76 -22.37
N SER A 145 7.94 -12.35 -21.90
CA SER A 145 6.69 -12.32 -22.65
C SER A 145 6.28 -10.87 -22.93
N LYS A 146 6.16 -10.51 -24.21
CA LYS A 146 5.63 -9.20 -24.66
C LYS A 146 4.29 -8.86 -24.01
N LYS A 147 3.50 -9.89 -23.65
CA LYS A 147 2.22 -9.74 -22.95
C LYS A 147 2.40 -9.23 -21.52
N VAL A 148 3.36 -9.77 -20.77
CA VAL A 148 3.67 -9.35 -19.39
C VAL A 148 4.20 -7.92 -19.39
N GLN A 149 5.13 -7.60 -20.29
CA GLN A 149 5.66 -6.24 -20.42
C GLN A 149 4.56 -5.23 -20.79
N PHE A 150 3.67 -5.60 -21.72
CA PHE A 150 2.51 -4.78 -22.08
C PHE A 150 1.58 -4.57 -20.88
N ALA A 151 1.21 -5.64 -20.16
CA ALA A 151 0.36 -5.56 -18.97
C ALA A 151 0.98 -4.68 -17.87
N GLN A 152 2.28 -4.82 -17.63
CA GLN A 152 3.03 -3.99 -16.69
C GLN A 152 3.02 -2.52 -17.12
N ASN A 153 3.25 -2.21 -18.40
CA ASN A 153 3.22 -0.84 -18.90
C ASN A 153 1.83 -0.20 -18.78
N VAL A 154 0.78 -0.96 -19.09
CA VAL A 154 -0.61 -0.50 -18.91
C VAL A 154 -0.89 -0.23 -17.44
N TYR A 155 -0.49 -1.13 -16.54
CA TYR A 155 -0.62 -0.91 -15.10
C TYR A 155 0.19 0.30 -14.62
N ASN A 156 1.40 0.50 -15.11
CA ASN A 156 2.23 1.65 -14.73
C ASN A 156 1.52 2.97 -15.06
N LEU A 157 0.96 3.09 -16.27
CA LEU A 157 0.16 4.27 -16.66
C LEU A 157 -1.09 4.41 -15.78
N PHE A 158 -1.81 3.31 -15.57
CA PHE A 158 -3.00 3.27 -14.74
C PHE A 158 -2.72 3.70 -13.29
N PHE A 159 -1.61 3.23 -12.71
CA PHE A 159 -1.16 3.58 -11.37
C PHE A 159 -0.99 5.09 -11.23
N PHE A 160 -0.24 5.73 -12.13
CA PHE A 160 -0.06 7.19 -12.08
C PHE A 160 -1.38 7.96 -12.25
N ALA A 161 -2.29 7.48 -13.11
CA ALA A 161 -3.62 8.07 -13.27
C ALA A 161 -4.43 7.99 -11.97
N VAL A 162 -4.44 6.84 -11.29
CA VAL A 162 -5.12 6.66 -10.00
C VAL A 162 -4.50 7.53 -8.90
N GLN A 163 -3.17 7.64 -8.84
CA GLN A 163 -2.53 8.51 -7.84
C GLN A 163 -2.83 9.98 -8.08
N LEU A 164 -2.81 10.44 -9.34
CA LEU A 164 -3.20 11.79 -9.68
C LEU A 164 -4.66 12.07 -9.31
N LEU A 165 -5.56 11.15 -9.62
CA LEU A 165 -6.97 11.26 -9.26
C LEU A 165 -7.17 11.30 -7.73
N THR A 166 -6.49 10.42 -7.00
CA THR A 166 -6.55 10.37 -5.54
C THR A 166 -6.00 11.66 -4.92
N LEU A 167 -4.91 12.21 -5.47
CA LEU A 167 -4.36 13.48 -5.04
C LEU A 167 -5.35 14.62 -5.27
N ILE A 168 -5.89 14.76 -6.49
CA ILE A 168 -6.86 15.80 -6.84
C ILE A 168 -8.08 15.71 -5.94
N LEU A 169 -8.66 14.51 -5.76
CA LEU A 169 -9.78 14.29 -4.86
C LEU A 169 -9.42 14.68 -3.42
N SER A 170 -8.30 14.21 -2.87
CA SER A 170 -7.92 14.55 -1.48
C SER A 170 -7.80 16.06 -1.25
N GLN A 171 -7.18 16.79 -2.21
CA GLN A 171 -6.97 18.23 -2.10
C GLN A 171 -8.26 19.01 -2.30
N THR A 172 -9.04 18.66 -3.32
CA THR A 172 -10.32 19.32 -3.58
C THR A 172 -11.31 19.12 -2.44
N MET A 173 -11.36 17.91 -1.89
CA MET A 173 -12.19 17.57 -0.74
C MET A 173 -11.81 18.39 0.50
N LEU A 174 -10.52 18.46 0.85
CA LEU A 174 -10.08 19.22 2.03
C LEU A 174 -10.32 20.72 1.91
N TRP A 175 -10.04 21.31 0.74
CA TRP A 175 -10.05 22.77 0.57
C TRP A 175 -11.38 23.33 0.12
N PHE A 176 -12.12 22.64 -0.75
CA PHE A 176 -13.40 23.11 -1.31
C PHE A 176 -14.61 22.42 -0.70
N GLY A 177 -14.47 21.15 -0.31
CA GLY A 177 -15.59 20.36 0.22
C GLY A 177 -16.25 20.93 1.47
N LEU A 178 -15.45 21.59 2.33
CA LEU A 178 -15.92 22.20 3.57
C LEU A 178 -16.08 23.74 3.50
N GLN A 179 -15.98 24.37 2.32
CA GLN A 179 -16.07 25.85 2.23
C GLN A 179 -17.44 26.40 2.59
N GLY A 180 -18.51 25.62 2.36
CA GLY A 180 -19.88 26.01 2.66
C GLY A 180 -20.41 25.55 4.01
N VAL A 181 -19.58 24.86 4.82
CA VAL A 181 -19.99 24.37 6.14
C VAL A 181 -19.43 25.33 7.19
N GLU A 182 -20.29 25.97 7.96
CA GLU A 182 -19.85 26.82 9.07
C GLU A 182 -19.23 25.97 10.17
N TYR A 183 -18.17 26.48 10.80
CA TYR A 183 -17.54 25.79 11.93
C TYR A 183 -18.50 25.79 13.13
N SER A 184 -18.96 24.59 13.49
CA SER A 184 -19.95 24.36 14.55
C SER A 184 -19.39 24.49 15.96
N GLY A 185 -18.06 24.42 16.14
CA GLY A 185 -17.41 24.44 17.45
C GLY A 185 -17.47 23.10 18.20
N GLU A 186 -18.06 22.06 17.61
CA GLU A 186 -18.11 20.73 18.20
C GLU A 186 -16.72 20.06 18.20
N LEU A 187 -16.46 19.21 19.20
CA LEU A 187 -15.19 18.45 19.33
C LEU A 187 -14.85 17.62 18.09
N ARG A 188 -15.86 17.27 17.30
CA ARG A 188 -15.79 16.41 16.11
C ARG A 188 -15.76 17.18 14.79
N ASP A 189 -15.78 18.52 14.85
CA ASP A 189 -15.68 19.39 13.69
C ASP A 189 -14.22 19.79 13.43
N PHE A 190 -13.63 19.17 12.41
CA PHE A 190 -12.26 19.44 11.99
C PHE A 190 -12.15 20.50 10.88
N ASN A 191 -13.18 21.32 10.67
CA ASN A 191 -13.19 22.38 9.66
C ASN A 191 -12.35 23.61 10.04
N THR A 192 -11.09 23.40 10.44
CA THR A 192 -10.13 24.48 10.74
C THR A 192 -9.05 24.56 9.66
N PRO A 193 -8.58 25.77 9.30
CA PRO A 193 -7.58 25.93 8.24
C PRO A 193 -6.25 25.24 8.57
N ILE A 194 -5.85 25.23 9.85
CA ILE A 194 -4.61 24.58 10.31
C ILE A 194 -4.72 23.06 10.13
N PHE A 195 -5.84 22.46 10.52
CA PHE A 195 -6.06 21.04 10.37
C PHE A 195 -6.07 20.61 8.90
N LYS A 196 -6.78 21.37 8.04
CA LYS A 196 -6.77 21.16 6.58
C LYS A 196 -5.36 21.21 6.00
N LEU A 197 -4.53 22.16 6.45
CA LEU A 197 -3.14 22.27 6.01
C LEU A 197 -2.31 21.06 6.41
N ILE A 198 -2.40 20.61 7.67
CA ILE A 198 -1.69 19.41 8.16
C ILE A 198 -2.12 18.17 7.37
N CYS A 199 -3.43 17.96 7.20
CA CYS A 199 -3.96 16.86 6.41
C CYS A 199 -3.49 16.92 4.96
N SER A 200 -3.51 18.10 4.34
CA SER A 200 -3.02 18.30 2.97
C SER A 200 -1.54 17.93 2.81
N ILE A 201 -0.68 18.40 3.72
CA ILE A 201 0.75 18.08 3.71
C ILE A 201 0.95 16.57 3.90
N SER A 202 0.21 15.95 4.83
CA SER A 202 0.29 14.51 5.07
C SER A 202 -0.15 13.69 3.86
N ALA A 203 -1.19 14.12 3.15
CA ALA A 203 -1.67 13.48 1.92
C ALA A 203 -0.62 13.59 0.81
N LEU A 204 -0.02 14.76 0.63
CA LEU A 204 1.08 14.97 -0.33
C LEU A 204 2.30 14.10 0.00
N ALA A 205 2.72 14.06 1.27
CA ALA A 205 3.84 13.23 1.71
C ALA A 205 3.56 11.74 1.47
N THR A 206 2.33 11.28 1.74
CA THR A 206 1.90 9.89 1.48
C THR A 206 1.93 9.57 -0.01
N GLN A 207 1.44 10.49 -0.86
CA GLN A 207 1.47 10.33 -2.32
C GLN A 207 2.90 10.24 -2.87
N VAL A 208 3.79 11.13 -2.41
CA VAL A 208 5.23 11.08 -2.77
C VAL A 208 5.85 9.76 -2.33
N TRP A 209 5.55 9.29 -1.12
CA TRP A 209 6.07 8.03 -0.61
C TRP A 209 5.57 6.81 -1.42
N ILE A 210 4.29 6.76 -1.77
CA ILE A 210 3.72 5.69 -2.61
C ILE A 210 4.40 5.66 -3.99
N ILE A 211 4.58 6.81 -4.63
CA ILE A 211 5.27 6.92 -5.92
C ILE A 211 6.73 6.49 -5.79
N TYR A 212 7.41 6.93 -4.73
CA TYR A 212 8.80 6.55 -4.47
C TYR A 212 8.97 5.04 -4.34
N GLU A 213 8.11 4.39 -3.56
CA GLU A 213 8.15 2.93 -3.41
C GLU A 213 7.90 2.22 -4.75
N PHE A 214 6.90 2.67 -5.51
CA PHE A 214 6.62 2.13 -6.84
C PHE A 214 7.83 2.25 -7.78
N LEU A 215 8.50 3.40 -7.82
CA LEU A 215 9.70 3.59 -8.64
C LEU A 215 10.85 2.69 -8.19
N ASN A 216 11.01 2.47 -6.89
CA ASN A 216 12.00 1.53 -6.35
C ASN A 216 11.69 0.09 -6.76
N GLU A 217 10.42 -0.32 -6.73
CA GLU A 217 9.98 -1.64 -7.23
C GLU A 217 10.31 -1.81 -8.72
N GLN A 218 10.00 -0.81 -9.56
CA GLN A 218 10.30 -0.84 -11.00
C GLN A 218 11.81 -0.91 -11.29
N LYS A 219 12.62 -0.14 -10.55
CA LYS A 219 14.08 -0.18 -10.69
C LYS A 219 14.65 -1.53 -10.29
N SER A 220 14.15 -2.11 -9.20
CA SER A 220 14.53 -3.44 -8.74
C SER A 220 14.18 -4.51 -9.80
N TYR A 221 12.98 -4.42 -10.38
CA TYR A 221 12.53 -5.30 -11.45
C TYR A 221 13.44 -5.21 -12.69
N SER A 222 13.70 -4.00 -13.20
CA SER A 222 14.58 -3.76 -14.35
C SER A 222 16.03 -4.23 -14.11
N PHE A 223 16.57 -4.00 -12.91
CA PHE A 223 17.91 -4.46 -12.55
C PHE A 223 18.00 -5.99 -12.52
N ASN A 224 17.00 -6.68 -11.96
CA ASN A 224 16.98 -8.15 -11.91
C ASN A 224 16.91 -8.77 -13.31
N ILE A 225 16.16 -8.18 -14.23
CA ILE A 225 16.13 -8.60 -15.65
C ILE A 225 17.49 -8.37 -16.32
N THR A 226 18.09 -7.20 -16.12
CA THR A 226 19.41 -6.90 -16.72
C THR A 226 20.51 -7.83 -16.18
N ALA A 227 20.41 -8.23 -14.91
CA ALA A 227 21.31 -9.20 -14.29
C ALA A 227 21.06 -10.65 -14.76
N SER A 228 19.80 -11.07 -14.95
CA SER A 228 19.46 -12.41 -15.47
C SER A 228 19.89 -12.59 -16.93
N LEU A 229 19.88 -11.52 -17.72
CA LEU A 229 20.41 -11.47 -19.09
C LEU A 229 21.94 -11.45 -19.16
N GLY A 230 22.66 -11.47 -18.02
CA GLY A 230 24.12 -11.48 -17.99
C GLY A 230 24.78 -10.17 -18.42
N LEU A 231 24.00 -9.09 -18.61
CA LEU A 231 24.48 -7.78 -19.03
C LEU A 231 25.10 -6.97 -17.87
N LEU A 232 24.82 -7.38 -16.62
CA LEU A 232 25.47 -6.85 -15.42
C LEU A 232 25.89 -8.02 -14.53
N LYS A 233 27.20 -8.20 -14.29
CA LYS A 233 27.67 -9.11 -13.24
C LYS A 233 27.17 -8.59 -11.89
N PRO A 234 26.56 -9.42 -11.03
CA PRO A 234 26.28 -9.00 -9.66
C PRO A 234 27.61 -8.60 -9.02
N LYS A 235 27.63 -7.45 -8.31
CA LYS A 235 28.79 -7.03 -7.51
C LYS A 235 29.19 -8.21 -6.64
N ALA A 236 30.32 -8.84 -6.97
CA ALA A 236 30.90 -9.88 -6.16
C ALA A 236 31.07 -9.30 -4.76
N LYS A 237 30.39 -9.89 -3.76
CA LYS A 237 30.85 -9.74 -2.38
C LYS A 237 32.26 -10.28 -2.40
N THR A 238 33.23 -9.38 -2.22
CA THR A 238 34.63 -9.71 -2.05
C THR A 238 34.73 -10.83 -1.02
N ALA A 239 35.10 -12.02 -1.48
CA ALA A 239 35.55 -13.07 -0.61
C ALA A 239 36.75 -12.49 0.15
N HIS A 240 36.55 -12.17 1.43
CA HIS A 240 37.66 -11.89 2.31
C HIS A 240 38.50 -13.16 2.34
N SER A 241 39.68 -13.10 1.71
CA SER A 241 40.74 -14.08 1.89
C SER A 241 41.05 -14.13 3.39
N ASP A 242 40.63 -15.21 4.04
CA ASP A 242 41.01 -15.56 5.40
C ASP A 242 42.51 -15.87 5.40
N ASN A 243 43.32 -14.88 5.76
CA ASN A 243 44.72 -15.07 6.10
C ASN A 243 44.78 -15.53 7.58
N PRO A 244 45.20 -16.77 7.90
CA PRO A 244 45.02 -17.36 9.22
C PRO A 244 45.92 -16.78 10.33
N ASN A 245 46.67 -15.71 10.07
CA ASN A 245 47.72 -15.23 10.98
C ASN A 245 47.40 -13.95 11.80
N LYS A 246 46.15 -13.47 11.85
CA LYS A 246 45.78 -12.26 12.62
C LYS A 246 44.93 -12.50 13.88
N LYS A 247 44.74 -13.76 14.30
CA LYS A 247 43.86 -14.12 15.42
C LYS A 247 44.48 -14.02 16.82
N ARG A 248 45.71 -13.49 16.97
CA ARG A 248 46.43 -13.47 18.25
C ARG A 248 46.74 -12.09 18.85
N LYS A 249 46.16 -10.98 18.34
CA LYS A 249 46.49 -9.63 18.84
C LYS A 249 45.36 -8.72 19.31
N ASN A 250 44.08 -9.09 19.17
CA ASN A 250 42.96 -8.21 19.56
C ASN A 250 42.10 -8.74 20.72
N ALA A 251 42.62 -9.66 21.55
CA ALA A 251 41.96 -10.08 22.79
C ALA A 251 42.17 -9.11 23.98
N GLY A 252 42.50 -7.85 23.70
CA GLY A 252 42.74 -6.86 24.74
C GLY A 252 42.74 -5.45 24.18
N MET A 253 41.56 -4.83 24.09
CA MET A 253 41.36 -3.39 24.24
C MET A 253 39.87 -3.04 24.09
N SER A 254 39.32 -2.46 25.15
CA SER A 254 38.19 -1.50 25.19
C SER A 254 36.85 -1.94 24.58
N LEU A 255 35.75 -2.14 25.31
CA LEU A 255 35.19 -1.35 26.42
C LEU A 255 35.13 0.16 26.11
N GLN A 256 33.90 0.67 26.02
CA GLN A 256 33.44 2.06 25.88
C GLN A 256 32.95 2.51 24.48
N ILE A 257 31.64 2.82 24.42
CA ILE A 257 31.00 4.10 24.03
C ILE A 257 29.55 3.75 23.60
N MET A 258 28.55 3.90 24.48
CA MET A 258 27.65 5.08 24.63
C MET A 258 26.81 5.37 23.38
N ILE A 259 25.48 5.18 23.45
CA ILE A 259 24.49 6.25 23.73
C ILE A 259 24.60 7.40 22.72
N LEU A 260 23.69 7.38 21.75
CA LEU A 260 22.76 8.47 21.38
C LEU A 260 21.70 7.90 20.45
#